data_AF-A0A8T6L2A5-F1
#
_entry.id   AF-A0A8T6L2A5-F1
#
_cell.length_a   1.000
_cell.length_b   1.000
_cell.length_c   1.000
_cell.angle_alpha   90.00
_cell.angle_beta   90.00
_cell.angle_gamma   90.00
#
_symmetry.space_group_name_H-M   'P 1'
#
loop_
_entity.id
_entity.type
_entity.pdbx_description
1 polymer ?
#
loop_
_entity_poly.entity_id
_entity_poly.type
_entity_poly.pdbx_seq_one_letter_code
_entity_poly.pdbx_strand_id
1 'polypeptide(L)'
;MDTQPVIYWFRQDLRLADLPGLVEAASNGIPVVPVYVLDDAAPGEWAPGAASRWWLHHSLKSLAASIRQQHGSLWFHMGSAAQRLIELAAQTDARGIYCSRAFEPWAVQQERDVQRRATRAGLAFERFGGSLLFDPEQIRTQSGTFYQTFTPFWKACRQQPEPSPPQPAPPQIRWHPASGLALDDLRLTAKPPPPAAHWPSLWQPGEAGAAAALRQFLDHGLAGYQQGRELPGQAGTSRLSPHLHFGELSPRQLWHAIQTYCPDDASLAVHRDRFLAQLGWREFSHHLLYHFPALPNAPFNSAYQQFPWIEDAAALAAWREGRTGYPLVDAGMRELSQTGHMHNR
;
A
#
# COMPACT_ATOMS: atom_id res chain seq x y z
N MET A 1 -11.22 7.66 33.64
CA MET A 1 -10.90 7.75 32.20
C MET A 1 -10.28 6.42 31.83
N ASP A 2 -10.74 5.81 30.74
CA ASP A 2 -10.26 4.50 30.30
C ASP A 2 -8.80 4.64 29.85
N THR A 3 -7.87 4.06 30.60
CA THR A 3 -6.41 4.14 30.36
C THR A 3 -5.87 2.89 29.69
N GLN A 4 -6.73 1.93 29.35
CA GLN A 4 -6.29 0.67 28.76
C GLN A 4 -5.70 0.90 27.37
N PRO A 5 -4.56 0.26 27.03
CA PRO A 5 -3.92 0.47 25.74
C PRO A 5 -4.78 0.03 24.55
N VAL A 6 -4.46 0.56 23.36
CA VAL A 6 -4.98 0.07 22.09
C VAL A 6 -3.82 -0.46 21.25
N ILE A 7 -4.00 -1.63 20.64
CA ILE A 7 -3.05 -2.14 19.64
C ILE A 7 -3.35 -1.46 18.32
N TYR A 8 -2.33 -0.84 17.71
CA TYR A 8 -2.41 -0.43 16.32
C TYR A 8 -1.62 -1.42 15.45
N TRP A 9 -2.33 -2.16 14.60
CA TRP A 9 -1.78 -3.20 13.74
C TRP A 9 -1.44 -2.63 12.35
N PHE A 10 -0.16 -2.32 12.16
CA PHE A 10 0.41 -1.87 10.89
C PHE A 10 0.50 -3.03 9.90
N ARG A 11 0.15 -2.76 8.62
CA ARG A 11 0.35 -3.67 7.48
C ARG A 11 0.85 -2.91 6.24
N GLN A 12 -0.05 -2.46 5.36
CA GLN A 12 0.23 -1.69 4.14
C GLN A 12 -0.05 -0.19 4.34
N ASP A 13 0.25 0.30 5.53
CA ASP A 13 0.01 1.66 6.02
C ASP A 13 1.23 2.16 6.82
N LEU A 14 2.44 1.89 6.31
CA LEU A 14 3.72 2.07 7.00
C LEU A 14 4.17 3.54 7.08
N ARG A 15 3.33 4.38 7.69
CA ARG A 15 3.55 5.82 7.91
C ARG A 15 2.97 6.26 9.26
N LEU A 16 3.27 7.47 9.69
CA LEU A 16 2.64 8.06 10.89
C LEU A 16 1.68 9.21 10.53
N ALA A 17 1.91 9.89 9.40
CA ALA A 17 1.03 10.96 8.95
C ALA A 17 -0.21 10.43 8.22
N ASP A 18 -1.29 11.21 8.25
CA ASP A 18 -2.57 10.92 7.57
C ASP A 18 -3.06 9.48 7.76
N LEU A 19 -3.00 8.98 8.99
CA LEU A 19 -3.36 7.62 9.35
C LEU A 19 -4.50 7.62 10.39
N PRO A 20 -5.78 7.65 9.96
CA PRO A 20 -6.92 7.91 10.84
C PRO A 20 -7.02 6.94 12.03
N GLY A 21 -6.75 5.65 11.81
CA GLY A 21 -6.82 4.68 12.89
C GLY A 21 -5.72 4.86 13.95
N LEU A 22 -4.55 5.37 13.55
CA LEU A 22 -3.49 5.70 14.50
C LEU A 22 -3.82 6.97 15.28
N VAL A 23 -4.41 7.97 14.62
CA VAL A 23 -4.92 9.19 15.27
C VAL A 23 -5.99 8.83 16.31
N GLU A 24 -6.93 7.96 15.95
CA GLU A 24 -7.96 7.48 16.88
C GLU A 24 -7.36 6.67 18.03
N ALA A 25 -6.44 5.75 17.75
CA ALA A 25 -5.75 4.97 18.77
C ALA A 25 -4.93 5.84 19.74
N ALA A 26 -4.35 6.94 19.27
CA ALA A 26 -3.59 7.89 20.09
C ALA A 26 -4.47 8.96 20.77
N SER A 27 -5.79 8.96 20.52
CA SER A 27 -6.69 9.95 21.07
C SER A 27 -6.73 9.89 22.59
N ASN A 28 -6.97 11.04 23.23
CA ASN A 28 -7.13 11.14 24.69
C ASN A 28 -5.93 10.64 25.53
N GLY A 29 -4.74 10.50 24.94
CA GLY A 29 -3.51 10.15 25.65
C GLY A 29 -3.42 8.69 26.12
N ILE A 30 -4.25 7.80 25.57
CA ILE A 30 -4.20 6.37 25.88
C ILE A 30 -2.91 5.75 25.31
N PRO A 31 -2.33 4.72 25.96
CA PRO A 31 -1.14 4.07 25.43
C PRO A 31 -1.43 3.32 24.12
N VAL A 32 -0.54 3.42 23.13
CA VAL A 32 -0.64 2.70 21.86
C VAL A 32 0.43 1.62 21.80
N VAL A 33 0.04 0.39 21.47
CA VAL A 33 0.95 -0.73 21.19
C VAL A 33 1.12 -0.85 19.67
N PRO A 34 2.24 -0.38 19.07
CA PRO A 34 2.44 -0.44 17.63
C PRO A 34 2.95 -1.83 17.23
N VAL A 35 2.19 -2.56 16.42
CA VAL A 35 2.48 -3.96 16.08
C VAL A 35 2.55 -4.17 14.57
N TYR A 36 3.55 -4.91 14.13
CA TYR A 36 3.59 -5.54 12.81
C TYR A 36 3.71 -7.06 12.97
N VAL A 37 2.81 -7.81 12.31
CA VAL A 37 2.85 -9.27 12.28
C VAL A 37 3.14 -9.75 10.87
N LEU A 38 4.26 -10.47 10.68
CA LEU A 38 4.55 -11.19 9.45
C LEU A 38 3.81 -12.53 9.44
N ASP A 39 2.71 -12.57 8.71
CA ASP A 39 1.88 -13.76 8.51
C ASP A 39 2.07 -14.28 7.06
N ASP A 40 3.02 -15.18 6.88
CA ASP A 40 3.33 -15.77 5.57
C ASP A 40 2.33 -16.86 5.15
N ALA A 41 1.49 -17.34 6.07
CA ALA A 41 0.55 -18.41 5.78
C ALA A 41 -0.77 -17.88 5.20
N ALA A 42 -1.31 -16.79 5.77
CA ALA A 42 -2.58 -16.21 5.36
C ALA A 42 -2.68 -15.85 3.85
N PRO A 43 -1.67 -15.22 3.21
CA PRO A 43 -1.76 -14.88 1.79
C PRO A 43 -1.58 -16.07 0.84
N GLY A 44 -1.01 -17.20 1.30
CA GLY A 44 -0.77 -18.38 0.45
C GLY A 44 0.09 -18.05 -0.78
N GLU A 45 -0.43 -18.34 -1.98
CA GLU A 45 0.23 -18.02 -3.25
C GLU A 45 0.42 -16.52 -3.50
N TRP A 46 -0.32 -15.67 -2.76
CA TRP A 46 -0.23 -14.21 -2.84
C TRP A 46 0.81 -13.62 -1.87
N ALA A 47 1.62 -14.47 -1.23
CA ALA A 47 2.67 -14.01 -0.32
C ALA A 47 3.68 -13.08 -1.04
N PRO A 48 4.21 -12.06 -0.36
CA PRO A 48 5.12 -11.11 -0.99
C PRO A 48 6.41 -11.81 -1.47
N GLY A 49 6.75 -11.56 -2.73
CA GLY A 49 7.99 -12.03 -3.35
C GLY A 49 9.24 -11.29 -2.84
N ALA A 50 10.42 -11.70 -3.30
CA ALA A 50 11.71 -11.22 -2.78
C ALA A 50 11.89 -9.69 -2.88
N ALA A 51 11.46 -9.08 -3.99
CA ALA A 51 11.53 -7.63 -4.18
C ALA A 51 10.65 -6.87 -3.18
N SER A 52 9.40 -7.34 -3.01
CA SER A 52 8.44 -6.80 -2.06
C SER A 52 8.93 -6.94 -0.62
N ARG A 53 9.57 -8.06 -0.27
CA ARG A 53 10.15 -8.26 1.07
C ARG A 53 11.35 -7.37 1.34
N TRP A 54 12.20 -7.14 0.33
CA TRP A 54 13.29 -6.18 0.44
C TRP A 54 12.75 -4.78 0.73
N TRP A 55 11.73 -4.34 -0.02
CA TRP A 55 11.09 -3.04 0.22
C TRP A 55 10.51 -2.97 1.63
N LEU A 56 9.68 -3.95 1.99
CA LEU A 56 9.05 -4.08 3.31
C LEU A 56 10.05 -4.00 4.46
N HIS A 57 11.20 -4.67 4.37
CA HIS A 57 12.24 -4.60 5.40
C HIS A 57 12.69 -3.16 5.64
N HIS A 58 13.02 -2.42 4.59
CA HIS A 58 13.48 -1.04 4.70
C HIS A 58 12.36 -0.09 5.12
N SER A 59 11.11 -0.32 4.70
CA SER A 59 9.94 0.42 5.17
C SER A 59 9.71 0.24 6.66
N LEU A 60 9.75 -1.00 7.17
CA LEU A 60 9.62 -1.30 8.60
C LEU A 60 10.78 -0.70 9.41
N LYS A 61 12.00 -0.72 8.86
CA LYS A 61 13.16 -0.05 9.46
C LYS A 61 12.93 1.46 9.57
N SER A 62 12.42 2.09 8.52
CA SER A 62 12.08 3.51 8.52
C SER A 62 10.97 3.83 9.52
N LEU A 63 9.87 3.06 9.53
CA LEU A 63 8.76 3.25 10.46
C LEU A 63 9.21 3.08 11.92
N ALA A 64 10.00 2.04 12.22
CA ALA A 64 10.56 1.82 13.55
C ALA A 64 11.47 2.97 13.99
N ALA A 65 12.22 3.59 13.06
CA ALA A 65 13.01 4.79 13.35
C ALA A 65 12.12 6.00 13.67
N SER A 66 11.06 6.25 12.89
CA SER A 66 10.10 7.33 13.17
C SER A 66 9.40 7.15 14.52
N ILE A 67 9.00 5.93 14.86
CA ILE A 67 8.41 5.62 16.18
C ILE A 67 9.43 5.83 17.31
N ARG A 68 10.71 5.47 17.09
CA ARG A 68 11.79 5.69 18.07
C ARG A 68 12.08 7.18 18.30
N GLN A 69 11.95 8.02 17.27
CA GLN A 69 12.08 9.48 17.44
C GLN A 69 11.00 10.06 18.36
N GLN A 70 9.85 9.38 18.49
CA GLN A 70 8.80 9.69 19.47
C GLN A 70 8.92 8.85 20.75
N HIS A 71 10.10 8.30 21.06
CA HIS A 71 10.38 7.46 22.23
C HIS A 71 9.59 6.14 22.31
N GLY A 72 9.06 5.66 21.17
CA GLY A 72 8.39 4.36 21.07
C GLY A 72 9.29 3.25 20.56
N SER A 73 8.70 2.08 20.34
CA SER A 73 9.34 0.96 19.63
C SER A 73 8.27 0.15 18.91
N LEU A 74 8.50 -0.18 17.64
CA LEU A 74 7.62 -1.04 16.84
C LEU A 74 7.81 -2.51 17.23
N TRP A 75 6.72 -3.23 17.50
CA TRP A 75 6.76 -4.63 17.93
C TRP A 75 6.64 -5.53 16.71
N PHE A 76 7.59 -6.44 16.54
CA PHE A 76 7.60 -7.40 15.45
C PHE A 76 7.22 -8.80 15.92
N HIS A 77 6.30 -9.44 15.20
CA HIS A 77 5.88 -10.81 15.46
C HIS A 77 5.78 -11.60 14.16
N MET A 78 5.80 -12.94 14.28
CA MET A 78 5.60 -13.86 13.16
C MET A 78 4.47 -14.86 13.46
N GLY A 79 3.84 -15.35 12.39
CA GLY A 79 2.78 -16.36 12.43
C GLY A 79 1.38 -15.75 12.28
N SER A 80 0.36 -16.49 12.73
CA SER A 80 -1.04 -16.06 12.57
C SER A 80 -1.30 -14.71 13.24
N ALA A 81 -1.64 -13.69 12.45
CA ALA A 81 -1.97 -12.36 12.98
C ALA A 81 -3.10 -12.42 14.02
N ALA A 82 -4.16 -13.19 13.72
CA ALA A 82 -5.31 -13.35 14.60
C ALA A 82 -4.97 -14.03 15.93
N GLN A 83 -3.96 -14.90 15.99
CA GLN A 83 -3.49 -15.46 17.25
C GLN A 83 -2.62 -14.44 18.00
N ARG A 84 -1.61 -13.87 17.32
CA ARG A 84 -0.64 -12.97 17.93
C ARG A 84 -1.27 -11.71 18.51
N LEU A 85 -2.22 -11.09 17.79
CA LEU A 85 -2.89 -9.88 18.27
C LEU A 85 -3.70 -10.11 19.55
N ILE A 86 -4.29 -11.30 19.72
CA ILE A 86 -5.05 -11.66 20.93
C ILE A 86 -4.14 -11.95 22.10
N GLU A 87 -3.03 -12.67 21.87
CA GLU A 87 -1.99 -12.89 22.87
C GLU A 87 -1.40 -11.54 23.34
N LEU A 88 -1.13 -10.64 22.41
CA LEU A 88 -0.62 -9.30 22.71
C LEU A 88 -1.64 -8.48 23.49
N ALA A 89 -2.92 -8.51 23.12
CA ALA A 89 -3.95 -7.79 23.84
C ALA A 89 -4.04 -8.23 25.30
N ALA A 90 -3.95 -9.55 25.56
CA ALA A 90 -3.92 -10.08 26.91
C ALA A 90 -2.64 -9.69 27.67
N GLN A 91 -1.48 -9.68 27.01
CA GLN A 91 -0.20 -9.30 27.61
C GLN A 91 -0.14 -7.81 28.01
N THR A 92 -0.80 -6.94 27.25
CA THR A 92 -0.76 -5.48 27.47
C THR A 92 -2.01 -4.94 28.15
N ASP A 93 -2.97 -5.79 28.51
CA ASP A 93 -4.31 -5.38 28.96
C ASP A 93 -4.98 -4.40 27.98
N ALA A 94 -4.80 -4.63 26.66
CA ALA A 94 -5.35 -3.75 25.65
C ALA A 94 -6.87 -3.93 25.55
N ARG A 95 -7.60 -2.82 25.38
CA ARG A 95 -9.06 -2.82 25.20
C ARG A 95 -9.51 -3.12 23.76
N GLY A 96 -8.60 -2.98 22.79
CA GLY A 96 -8.94 -3.16 21.39
C GLY A 96 -7.76 -3.20 20.43
N ILE A 97 -8.07 -3.59 19.19
CA ILE A 97 -7.13 -3.74 18.07
C ILE A 97 -7.65 -2.91 16.89
N TYR A 98 -6.88 -1.91 16.49
CA TYR A 98 -7.23 -0.95 15.45
C TYR A 98 -6.32 -1.13 14.24
N CYS A 99 -6.86 -0.94 13.04
CA CYS A 99 -6.10 -1.13 11.82
C CYS A 99 -6.72 -0.35 10.64
N SER A 100 -5.96 0.00 9.58
CA SER A 100 -6.58 0.45 8.32
C SER A 100 -7.36 -0.69 7.65
N ARG A 101 -8.32 -0.40 6.76
CA ARG A 101 -9.03 -1.43 5.98
C ARG A 101 -8.13 -2.04 4.90
N ALA A 102 -8.17 -3.35 4.74
CA ALA A 102 -7.63 -4.09 3.59
C ALA A 102 -8.72 -4.48 2.59
N PHE A 103 -8.32 -4.77 1.34
CA PHE A 103 -9.25 -5.02 0.23
C PHE A 103 -8.97 -6.33 -0.51
N GLU A 104 -7.77 -6.89 -0.38
CA GLU A 104 -7.42 -8.19 -0.93
C GLU A 104 -8.25 -9.28 -0.25
N PRO A 105 -8.79 -10.27 -1.00
CA PRO A 105 -9.66 -11.30 -0.43
C PRO A 105 -9.03 -12.06 0.76
N TRP A 106 -7.74 -12.39 0.67
CA TRP A 106 -7.02 -13.06 1.76
C TRP A 106 -6.87 -12.15 3.00
N ALA A 107 -6.63 -10.85 2.80
CA ALA A 107 -6.47 -9.89 3.89
C ALA A 107 -7.80 -9.57 4.56
N VAL A 108 -8.89 -9.48 3.78
CA VAL A 108 -10.27 -9.38 4.31
C VAL A 108 -10.61 -10.60 5.16
N GLN A 109 -10.20 -11.80 4.73
CA GLN A 109 -10.41 -13.01 5.53
C GLN A 109 -9.58 -12.99 6.82
N GLN A 110 -8.33 -12.53 6.76
CA GLN A 110 -7.49 -12.34 7.95
C GLN A 110 -8.14 -11.35 8.94
N GLU A 111 -8.64 -10.21 8.47
CA GLU A 111 -9.38 -9.24 9.30
C GLU A 111 -10.61 -9.86 9.96
N ARG A 112 -11.40 -10.64 9.21
CA ARG A 112 -12.57 -11.35 9.75
C ARG A 112 -12.15 -12.34 10.85
N ASP A 113 -11.01 -12.99 10.70
CA ASP A 113 -10.48 -13.92 11.69
C ASP A 113 -10.03 -13.21 12.96
N VAL A 114 -9.34 -12.06 12.84
CA VAL A 114 -9.02 -11.18 13.97
C VAL A 114 -10.30 -10.72 14.67
N GLN A 115 -11.27 -10.20 13.92
CA GLN A 115 -12.54 -9.72 14.46
C GLN A 115 -13.27 -10.79 15.27
N ARG A 116 -13.43 -12.01 14.72
CA ARG A 116 -14.11 -13.11 15.42
C ARG A 116 -13.42 -13.48 16.74
N ARG A 117 -12.08 -13.48 16.77
CA ARG A 117 -11.32 -13.80 17.99
C ARG A 117 -11.36 -12.64 19.00
N ALA A 118 -11.24 -11.40 18.53
CA ALA A 118 -11.34 -10.20 19.36
C ALA A 118 -12.69 -10.14 20.07
N THR A 119 -13.80 -10.33 19.35
CA THR A 119 -15.15 -10.36 19.95
C THR A 119 -15.28 -11.44 21.02
N ARG A 120 -14.74 -12.65 20.80
CA ARG A 120 -14.76 -13.73 21.82
C ARG A 120 -13.93 -13.40 23.06
N ALA A 121 -12.88 -12.60 22.90
CA ALA A 121 -12.03 -12.13 23.99
C ALA A 121 -12.54 -10.85 24.65
N GLY A 122 -13.70 -10.30 24.23
CA GLY A 122 -14.24 -9.05 24.76
C GLY A 122 -13.48 -7.79 24.31
N LEU A 123 -12.70 -7.89 23.23
CA LEU A 123 -11.89 -6.80 22.68
C LEU A 123 -12.64 -6.07 21.56
N ALA A 124 -12.48 -4.75 21.49
CA ALA A 124 -12.90 -3.98 20.31
C ALA A 124 -12.00 -4.30 19.11
N PHE A 125 -12.58 -4.40 17.91
CA PHE A 125 -11.83 -4.45 16.66
C PHE A 125 -12.37 -3.40 15.71
N GLU A 126 -11.58 -2.36 15.46
CA GLU A 126 -11.99 -1.19 14.68
C GLU A 126 -11.13 -1.03 13.43
N ARG A 127 -11.79 -0.70 12.33
CA ARG A 127 -11.16 -0.59 11.02
C ARG A 127 -11.39 0.80 10.45
N PHE A 128 -10.33 1.41 9.97
CA PHE A 128 -10.33 2.79 9.54
C PHE A 128 -10.03 2.92 8.04
N GLY A 129 -10.60 3.93 7.39
CA GLY A 129 -10.23 4.30 6.03
C GLY A 129 -8.82 4.89 5.93
N GLY A 130 -8.49 5.44 4.76
CA GLY A 130 -7.22 6.15 4.53
C GLY A 130 -6.27 5.45 3.56
N SER A 131 -6.55 4.21 3.16
CA SER A 131 -5.80 3.52 2.09
C SER A 131 -6.29 3.89 0.68
N LEU A 132 -7.50 4.45 0.58
CA LEU A 132 -8.18 4.88 -0.66
C LEU A 132 -8.70 6.31 -0.50
N LEU A 133 -8.92 7.00 -1.63
CA LEU A 133 -9.61 8.30 -1.68
C LEU A 133 -11.11 8.13 -1.56
N PHE A 134 -11.66 7.14 -2.26
CA PHE A 134 -13.09 6.90 -2.37
C PHE A 134 -13.42 5.50 -1.84
N ASP A 135 -14.47 5.40 -1.03
CA ASP A 135 -14.92 4.09 -0.55
C ASP A 135 -15.56 3.32 -1.72
N PRO A 136 -15.04 2.12 -2.09
CA PRO A 136 -15.59 1.35 -3.20
C PRO A 136 -17.07 0.98 -3.00
N GLU A 137 -17.57 0.93 -1.75
CA GLU A 137 -18.98 0.66 -1.46
C GLU A 137 -19.92 1.80 -1.87
N GLN A 138 -19.41 3.03 -1.85
CA GLN A 138 -20.18 4.25 -2.05
C GLN A 138 -20.24 4.68 -3.52
N ILE A 139 -19.24 4.30 -4.33
CA ILE A 139 -19.21 4.65 -5.75
C ILE A 139 -20.04 3.65 -6.57
N ARG A 140 -21.28 4.02 -6.87
CA ARG A 140 -22.24 3.16 -7.60
C ARG A 140 -22.77 3.82 -8.85
N THR A 141 -23.14 2.98 -9.81
CA THR A 141 -23.90 3.38 -11.00
C THR A 141 -25.31 3.83 -10.61
N GLN A 142 -26.02 4.47 -11.53
CA GLN A 142 -27.42 4.86 -11.34
C GLN A 142 -28.36 3.67 -11.08
N SER A 143 -28.00 2.46 -11.54
CA SER A 143 -28.75 1.23 -11.28
C SER A 143 -28.39 0.57 -9.94
N GLY A 144 -27.52 1.17 -9.13
CA GLY A 144 -27.05 0.62 -7.86
C GLY A 144 -25.95 -0.46 -7.98
N THR A 145 -25.57 -0.83 -9.21
CA THR A 145 -24.47 -1.76 -9.49
C THR A 145 -23.10 -1.07 -9.46
N PHE A 146 -22.02 -1.84 -9.52
CA PHE A 146 -20.66 -1.31 -9.53
C PHE A 146 -20.17 -1.00 -10.95
N TYR A 147 -19.28 -0.02 -11.09
CA TYR A 147 -18.67 0.31 -12.38
C TYR A 147 -17.68 -0.77 -12.84
N GLN A 148 -17.78 -1.19 -14.11
CA GLN A 148 -16.86 -2.13 -14.76
C GLN A 148 -15.92 -1.47 -15.78
N THR A 149 -16.08 -0.16 -16.01
CA THR A 149 -15.24 0.62 -16.93
C THR A 149 -14.73 1.88 -16.25
N PHE A 150 -13.48 2.23 -16.51
CA PHE A 150 -12.79 3.32 -15.82
C PHE A 150 -13.40 4.71 -16.02
N THR A 151 -13.68 5.13 -17.27
CA THR A 151 -14.13 6.51 -17.55
C THR A 151 -15.37 6.92 -16.76
N PRO A 152 -16.49 6.17 -16.75
CA PRO A 152 -17.64 6.54 -15.96
C PRO A 152 -17.42 6.37 -14.44
N PHE A 153 -16.58 5.42 -14.01
CA PHE A 153 -16.15 5.32 -12.61
C PHE A 153 -15.44 6.61 -12.16
N TRP A 154 -14.42 7.04 -12.91
CA TRP A 154 -13.63 8.21 -12.55
C TRP A 154 -14.46 9.50 -12.59
N LYS A 155 -15.39 9.61 -13.54
CA LYS A 155 -16.35 10.70 -13.57
C LYS A 155 -17.21 10.73 -12.30
N ALA A 156 -17.67 9.57 -11.82
CA ALA A 156 -18.47 9.48 -10.60
C ALA A 156 -17.64 9.83 -9.35
N CYS A 157 -16.38 9.38 -9.27
CA CYS A 157 -15.44 9.77 -8.21
C CYS A 157 -15.21 11.30 -8.18
N ARG A 158 -14.97 11.92 -9.35
CA ARG A 158 -14.75 13.38 -9.47
C ARG A 158 -16.00 14.22 -9.14
N GLN A 159 -17.18 13.62 -9.01
CA GLN A 159 -18.41 14.28 -8.57
C GLN A 159 -18.66 14.17 -7.06
N GLN A 160 -17.88 13.34 -6.35
CA GLN A 160 -17.94 13.27 -4.89
C GLN A 160 -17.34 14.53 -4.28
N PRO A 161 -17.65 14.84 -3.00
CA PRO A 161 -16.92 15.84 -2.26
C PRO A 161 -15.42 15.59 -2.33
N GLU A 162 -14.64 16.68 -2.36
CA GLU A 162 -13.19 16.55 -2.37
C GLU A 162 -12.70 15.77 -1.14
N PRO A 163 -11.72 14.86 -1.30
CA PRO A 163 -11.13 14.16 -0.16
C PRO A 163 -10.66 15.16 0.90
N SER A 164 -10.94 14.88 2.17
CA SER A 164 -10.51 15.74 3.27
C SER A 164 -9.00 15.99 3.26
N PRO A 165 -8.52 17.17 3.68
CA PRO A 165 -7.09 17.45 3.79
C PRO A 165 -6.36 16.38 4.62
N PRO A 166 -5.13 15.98 4.22
CA PRO A 166 -4.35 15.01 4.97
C PRO A 166 -4.00 15.58 6.35
N GLN A 167 -4.04 14.73 7.37
CA GLN A 167 -3.68 15.13 8.73
C GLN A 167 -2.17 14.94 8.98
N PRO A 168 -1.51 15.81 9.76
CA PRO A 168 -0.14 15.57 10.18
C PRO A 168 -0.07 14.33 11.08
N ALA A 169 1.13 13.76 11.25
CA ALA A 169 1.36 12.75 12.27
C ALA A 169 1.04 13.33 13.66
N PRO A 170 0.45 12.55 14.59
CA PRO A 170 0.28 13.00 15.96
C PRO A 170 1.62 13.45 16.55
N PRO A 171 1.70 14.65 17.15
CA PRO A 171 2.98 15.23 17.59
C PRO A 171 3.60 14.43 18.75
N GLN A 172 2.75 13.79 19.56
CA GLN A 172 3.15 12.88 20.62
C GLN A 172 2.16 11.72 20.66
N ILE A 173 2.69 10.50 20.63
CA ILE A 173 1.93 9.29 20.90
C ILE A 173 2.53 8.67 22.16
N ARG A 174 1.68 8.30 23.11
CA ARG A 174 2.11 7.57 24.30
C ARG A 174 2.33 6.10 23.89
N TRP A 175 3.53 5.76 23.47
CA TRP A 175 3.83 4.38 23.09
C TRP A 175 3.92 3.46 24.30
N HIS A 176 3.37 2.26 24.18
CA HIS A 176 3.56 1.20 25.16
C HIS A 176 5.02 0.68 25.09
N PRO A 177 5.68 0.43 26.24
CA PRO A 177 7.06 -0.07 26.28
C PRO A 177 7.24 -1.36 25.46
N ALA A 178 8.35 -1.44 24.73
CA ALA A 178 8.63 -2.50 23.75
C ALA A 178 8.52 -3.93 24.28
N SER A 179 7.97 -4.83 23.46
CA SER A 179 8.11 -6.29 23.57
C SER A 179 8.06 -6.90 22.16
N GLY A 180 8.82 -7.96 21.89
CA GLY A 180 8.77 -8.67 20.61
C GLY A 180 10.15 -8.93 19.99
N LEU A 181 10.12 -9.33 18.71
CA LEU A 181 11.31 -9.68 17.93
C LEU A 181 12.08 -8.44 17.45
N ALA A 182 13.35 -8.63 17.09
CA ALA A 182 14.06 -7.65 16.29
C ALA A 182 13.60 -7.73 14.82
N LEU A 183 13.80 -6.66 14.05
CA LEU A 183 13.46 -6.64 12.63
C LEU A 183 14.20 -7.74 11.85
N ASP A 184 15.46 -8.01 12.19
CA ASP A 184 16.28 -9.01 11.50
C ASP A 184 15.77 -10.45 11.72
N ASP A 185 15.04 -10.69 12.81
CA ASP A 185 14.42 -11.99 13.08
C ASP A 185 13.28 -12.31 12.11
N LEU A 186 12.70 -11.29 11.44
CA LEU A 186 11.69 -11.48 10.39
C LEU A 186 12.29 -12.06 9.10
N ARG A 187 13.61 -12.03 8.93
CA ARG A 187 14.35 -12.63 7.79
C ARG A 187 13.82 -12.22 6.41
N LEU A 188 13.23 -11.03 6.29
CA LEU A 188 12.64 -10.51 5.05
C LEU A 188 13.65 -10.41 3.89
N THR A 189 14.92 -10.17 4.20
CA THR A 189 16.02 -10.03 3.24
C THR A 189 16.95 -11.25 3.18
N ALA A 190 16.55 -12.40 3.75
CA ALA A 190 17.40 -13.59 3.76
C ALA A 190 17.66 -14.20 2.37
N LYS A 191 16.77 -13.92 1.40
CA LYS A 191 16.90 -14.32 0.00
C LYS A 191 16.61 -13.10 -0.89
N PRO A 192 17.52 -12.10 -0.93
CA PRO A 192 17.28 -10.90 -1.73
C PRO A 192 17.33 -11.28 -3.22
N PRO A 193 16.59 -10.57 -4.10
CA PRO A 193 16.73 -10.81 -5.53
C PRO A 193 18.17 -10.51 -5.99
N PRO A 194 18.71 -11.25 -6.98
CA PRO A 194 20.14 -11.21 -7.34
C PRO A 194 20.76 -9.82 -7.65
N PRO A 195 20.01 -8.77 -8.07
CA PRO A 195 20.55 -7.43 -8.21
C PRO A 195 20.30 -6.48 -7.03
N ALA A 196 19.68 -6.93 -5.93
CA ALA A 196 19.23 -6.05 -4.85
C ALA A 196 20.35 -5.25 -4.16
N ALA A 197 21.61 -5.62 -4.34
CA ALA A 197 22.75 -4.94 -3.75
C ALA A 197 22.86 -3.46 -4.17
N HIS A 198 22.46 -3.11 -5.39
CA HIS A 198 22.50 -1.71 -5.87
C HIS A 198 21.17 -0.98 -5.70
N TRP A 199 20.10 -1.64 -5.26
CA TRP A 199 18.79 -1.00 -5.07
C TRP A 199 18.78 0.17 -4.08
N PRO A 200 19.60 0.22 -3.01
CA PRO A 200 19.68 1.40 -2.16
C PRO A 200 20.10 2.69 -2.88
N SER A 201 20.71 2.62 -4.08
CA SER A 201 20.98 3.82 -4.89
C SER A 201 19.81 4.20 -5.82
N LEU A 202 18.88 3.28 -6.04
CA LEU A 202 17.72 3.46 -6.92
C LEU A 202 16.43 3.81 -6.16
N TRP A 203 16.33 3.34 -4.91
CA TRP A 203 15.12 3.34 -4.10
C TRP A 203 15.43 3.71 -2.67
N GLN A 204 14.52 4.47 -2.06
CA GLN A 204 14.56 4.81 -0.65
C GLN A 204 13.20 4.48 -0.01
N PRO A 205 12.95 3.24 0.43
CA PRO A 205 11.70 2.88 1.10
C PRO A 205 11.46 3.69 2.39
N GLY A 206 10.19 3.96 2.70
CA GLY A 206 9.74 4.70 3.89
C GLY A 206 9.16 6.07 3.57
N GLU A 207 8.45 6.65 4.55
CA GLU A 207 7.73 7.94 4.44
C GLU A 207 8.63 9.09 3.96
N ALA A 208 9.88 9.15 4.43
CA ALA A 208 10.84 10.17 4.01
C ALA A 208 11.23 10.04 2.52
N GLY A 209 11.45 8.82 2.03
CA GLY A 209 11.73 8.59 0.61
C GLY A 209 10.50 8.82 -0.27
N ALA A 210 9.30 8.49 0.23
CA ALA A 210 8.05 8.81 -0.43
C ALA A 210 7.87 10.33 -0.62
N ALA A 211 8.17 11.12 0.42
CA ALA A 211 8.13 12.57 0.37
C ALA A 211 9.19 13.16 -0.59
N ALA A 212 10.39 12.57 -0.63
CA ALA A 212 11.45 12.97 -1.56
C ALA A 212 11.07 12.68 -3.02
N ALA A 213 10.55 11.48 -3.30
CA ALA A 213 10.08 11.08 -4.63
C ALA A 213 8.90 11.95 -5.10
N LEU A 214 7.97 12.29 -4.20
CA LEU A 214 6.86 13.19 -4.52
C LEU A 214 7.39 14.58 -4.87
N ARG A 215 8.30 15.14 -4.09
CA ARG A 215 8.89 16.45 -4.38
C ARG A 215 9.62 16.48 -5.71
N GLN A 216 10.46 15.47 -5.97
CA GLN A 216 11.15 15.32 -7.24
C GLN A 216 10.16 15.25 -8.41
N PHE A 217 9.06 14.52 -8.26
CA PHE A 217 8.03 14.44 -9.29
C PHE A 217 7.33 15.80 -9.50
N LEU A 218 6.97 16.51 -8.43
CA LEU A 218 6.36 17.83 -8.55
C LEU A 218 7.27 18.82 -9.28
N ASP A 219 8.54 18.89 -8.87
CA ASP A 219 9.50 19.87 -9.37
C ASP A 219 10.01 19.58 -10.79
N HIS A 220 10.05 18.31 -11.20
CA HIS A 220 10.72 17.92 -12.44
C HIS A 220 9.92 16.98 -13.35
N GLY A 221 8.90 16.29 -12.85
CA GLY A 221 8.16 15.27 -13.60
C GLY A 221 6.72 15.66 -13.97
N LEU A 222 6.07 16.52 -13.19
CA LEU A 222 4.68 16.89 -13.41
C LEU A 222 4.53 17.73 -14.67
N ALA A 223 5.39 18.72 -14.88
CA ALA A 223 5.48 19.44 -16.14
C ALA A 223 5.88 18.47 -17.26
N GLY A 224 5.06 18.32 -18.30
CA GLY A 224 5.30 17.36 -19.38
C GLY A 224 4.84 15.93 -19.10
N TYR A 225 4.21 15.64 -17.94
CA TYR A 225 3.77 14.29 -17.55
C TYR A 225 2.88 13.62 -18.62
N GLN A 226 2.01 14.40 -19.29
CA GLN A 226 1.06 13.87 -20.27
C GLN A 226 1.77 13.14 -21.41
N GLN A 227 2.89 13.69 -21.90
CA GLN A 227 3.69 13.11 -22.96
C GLN A 227 4.74 12.14 -22.39
N GLY A 228 5.45 12.54 -21.33
CA GLY A 228 6.56 11.77 -20.77
C GLY A 228 6.18 10.38 -20.26
N ARG A 229 4.94 10.19 -19.77
CA ARG A 229 4.43 8.90 -19.29
C ARG A 229 4.29 7.81 -20.35
N GLU A 230 4.43 8.15 -21.64
CA GLU A 230 4.35 7.20 -22.75
C GLU A 230 5.73 6.79 -23.28
N LEU A 231 6.81 7.34 -22.72
CA LEU A 231 8.18 7.18 -23.22
C LEU A 231 9.06 6.48 -22.17
N PRO A 232 9.21 5.14 -22.23
CA PRO A 232 9.95 4.37 -21.22
C PRO A 232 11.42 4.78 -21.05
N GLY A 233 12.03 5.35 -22.10
CA GLY A 233 13.40 5.86 -22.07
C GLY A 233 13.58 7.20 -21.34
N GLN A 234 12.50 7.78 -20.80
CA GLN A 234 12.53 9.06 -20.09
C GLN A 234 12.05 8.89 -18.65
N ALA A 235 12.62 9.68 -17.74
CA ALA A 235 12.15 9.77 -16.35
C ALA A 235 10.87 10.61 -16.24
N GLY A 236 9.82 10.23 -16.98
CA GLY A 236 8.57 10.98 -17.13
C GLY A 236 7.46 10.58 -16.16
N THR A 237 7.73 9.74 -15.15
CA THR A 237 6.74 9.25 -14.19
C THR A 237 7.20 9.45 -12.74
N SER A 238 6.27 9.37 -11.79
CA SER A 238 6.54 9.72 -10.39
C SER A 238 7.35 8.69 -9.61
N ARG A 239 7.39 7.43 -10.07
CA ARG A 239 7.98 6.29 -9.33
C ARG A 239 7.41 6.13 -7.90
N LEU A 240 6.19 6.62 -7.65
CA LEU A 240 5.52 6.58 -6.33
C LEU A 240 4.72 5.29 -6.07
N SER A 241 4.61 4.39 -7.03
CA SER A 241 3.79 3.17 -6.93
C SER A 241 4.14 2.28 -5.72
N PRO A 242 5.42 1.96 -5.41
CA PRO A 242 5.72 1.16 -4.22
C PRO A 242 5.41 1.92 -2.92
N HIS A 243 5.67 3.22 -2.84
CA HIS A 243 5.31 4.04 -1.68
C HIS A 243 3.80 4.04 -1.39
N LEU A 244 2.97 4.13 -2.44
CA LEU A 244 1.50 4.03 -2.34
C LEU A 244 1.03 2.61 -1.99
N HIS A 245 1.75 1.58 -2.40
CA HIS A 245 1.41 0.17 -2.12
C HIS A 245 1.68 -0.19 -0.65
N PHE A 246 2.83 0.21 -0.10
CA PHE A 246 3.17 0.00 1.31
C PHE A 246 2.59 1.06 2.25
N GLY A 247 1.86 2.03 1.71
CA GLY A 247 1.16 3.07 2.46
C GLY A 247 2.09 4.04 3.19
N GLU A 248 3.29 4.25 2.64
CA GLU A 248 4.28 5.24 3.10
C GLU A 248 3.89 6.66 2.70
N LEU A 249 3.04 6.78 1.68
CA LEU A 249 2.37 7.99 1.24
C LEU A 249 0.88 7.67 1.10
N SER A 250 0.02 8.44 1.76
CA SER A 250 -1.42 8.27 1.58
C SER A 250 -1.86 8.82 0.21
N PRO A 251 -2.93 8.26 -0.38
CA PRO A 251 -3.47 8.82 -1.60
C PRO A 251 -4.04 10.23 -1.40
N ARG A 252 -4.48 10.61 -0.20
CA ARG A 252 -4.92 11.98 0.12
C ARG A 252 -3.74 12.95 0.16
N GLN A 253 -2.61 12.56 0.74
CA GLN A 253 -1.38 13.36 0.71
C GLN A 253 -0.97 13.62 -0.74
N LEU A 254 -0.99 12.59 -1.59
CA LEU A 254 -0.68 12.74 -3.02
C LEU A 254 -1.69 13.64 -3.75
N TRP A 255 -2.99 13.41 -3.55
CA TRP A 255 -4.06 14.21 -4.15
C TRP A 255 -3.88 15.70 -3.83
N HIS A 256 -3.77 16.03 -2.54
CA HIS A 256 -3.63 17.42 -2.07
C HIS A 256 -2.33 18.05 -2.52
N ALA A 257 -1.22 17.30 -2.52
CA ALA A 257 0.06 17.83 -3.02
C ALA A 257 -0.01 18.20 -4.50
N ILE A 258 -0.68 17.39 -5.34
CA ILE A 258 -0.83 17.68 -6.77
C ILE A 258 -1.78 18.87 -7.02
N GLN A 259 -2.89 18.93 -6.27
CA GLN A 259 -3.88 20.01 -6.40
C GLN A 259 -3.31 21.37 -5.98
N THR A 260 -2.54 21.40 -4.91
CA THR A 260 -1.96 22.64 -4.34
C THR A 260 -0.62 23.02 -4.97
N TYR A 261 -0.01 22.17 -5.79
CA TYR A 261 1.18 22.52 -6.54
C TYR A 261 0.84 23.48 -7.69
N CYS A 262 1.32 24.73 -7.57
CA CYS A 262 1.07 25.83 -8.51
C CYS A 262 -0.39 25.90 -8.99
N PRO A 263 -1.36 26.19 -8.09
CA PRO A 263 -2.79 26.01 -8.35
C PRO A 263 -3.27 26.79 -9.59
N ASP A 264 -2.72 27.99 -9.79
CA ASP A 264 -3.11 28.94 -10.84
C ASP A 264 -2.34 28.76 -12.16
N ASP A 265 -1.44 27.78 -12.26
CA ASP A 265 -0.74 27.48 -13.50
C ASP A 265 -1.63 26.66 -14.45
N ALA A 266 -2.27 27.36 -15.38
CA ALA A 266 -3.11 26.77 -16.43
C ALA A 266 -2.34 25.80 -17.33
N SER A 267 -1.02 25.98 -17.51
CA SER A 267 -0.20 25.08 -18.33
C SER A 267 -0.05 23.70 -17.68
N LEU A 268 -0.10 23.63 -16.35
CA LEU A 268 -0.01 22.38 -15.60
C LEU A 268 -1.34 21.65 -15.44
N ALA A 269 -2.48 22.30 -15.71
CA ALA A 269 -3.81 21.72 -15.48
C ALA A 269 -3.99 20.35 -16.17
N VAL A 270 -3.63 20.25 -17.46
CA VAL A 270 -3.76 19.01 -18.23
C VAL A 270 -2.86 17.90 -17.69
N HIS A 271 -1.67 18.25 -17.18
CA HIS A 271 -0.73 17.30 -16.59
C HIS A 271 -1.21 16.81 -15.22
N ARG A 272 -1.70 17.72 -14.38
CA ARG A 272 -2.32 17.40 -13.08
C ARG A 272 -3.50 16.45 -13.26
N ASP A 273 -4.46 16.78 -14.14
CA ASP A 273 -5.63 15.93 -14.38
C ASP A 273 -5.24 14.56 -14.94
N ARG A 274 -4.25 14.50 -15.85
CA ARG A 274 -3.76 13.23 -16.39
C ARG A 274 -3.11 12.36 -15.32
N PHE A 275 -2.36 12.97 -14.40
CA PHE A 275 -1.72 12.29 -13.28
C PHE A 275 -2.76 11.81 -12.25
N LEU A 276 -3.70 12.67 -11.85
CA LEU A 276 -4.79 12.31 -10.93
C LEU A 276 -5.66 11.18 -11.50
N ALA A 277 -5.85 11.11 -12.82
CA ALA A 277 -6.51 9.96 -13.44
C ALA A 277 -5.75 8.65 -13.24
N GLN A 278 -4.41 8.65 -13.10
CA GLN A 278 -3.65 7.44 -12.75
C GLN A 278 -3.89 7.02 -11.30
N LEU A 279 -4.02 7.99 -10.39
CA LEU A 279 -4.48 7.69 -9.03
C LEU A 279 -5.91 7.10 -9.07
N GLY A 280 -6.76 7.61 -9.95
CA GLY A 280 -8.07 7.02 -10.26
C GLY A 280 -7.98 5.56 -10.73
N TRP A 281 -6.99 5.18 -11.54
CA TRP A 281 -6.81 3.78 -11.97
C TRP A 281 -6.44 2.86 -10.80
N ARG A 282 -5.68 3.36 -9.81
CA ARG A 282 -5.44 2.64 -8.55
C ARG A 282 -6.73 2.44 -7.76
N GLU A 283 -7.56 3.48 -7.63
CA GLU A 283 -8.87 3.38 -6.97
C GLU A 283 -9.78 2.40 -7.70
N PHE A 284 -9.79 2.45 -9.04
CA PHE A 284 -10.60 1.55 -9.87
C PHE A 284 -10.18 0.08 -9.72
N SER A 285 -8.88 -0.19 -9.58
CA SER A 285 -8.38 -1.55 -9.32
C SER A 285 -8.89 -2.11 -7.99
N HIS A 286 -8.90 -1.29 -6.93
CA HIS A 286 -9.48 -1.67 -5.63
C HIS A 286 -11.00 -1.81 -5.70
N HIS A 287 -11.67 -0.94 -6.46
CA HIS A 287 -13.10 -1.00 -6.70
C HIS A 287 -13.50 -2.32 -7.37
N LEU A 288 -12.79 -2.71 -8.43
CA LEU A 288 -13.01 -3.99 -9.10
C LEU A 288 -12.74 -5.17 -8.16
N LEU A 289 -11.63 -5.15 -7.42
CA LEU A 289 -11.29 -6.24 -6.50
C LEU A 289 -12.32 -6.39 -5.37
N TYR A 290 -12.83 -5.27 -4.84
CA TYR A 290 -13.85 -5.25 -3.80
C TYR A 290 -15.17 -5.88 -4.30
N HIS A 291 -15.66 -5.46 -5.47
CA HIS A 291 -16.93 -5.94 -6.01
C HIS A 291 -16.83 -7.30 -6.74
N PHE A 292 -15.63 -7.68 -7.17
CA PHE A 292 -15.33 -8.95 -7.84
C PHE A 292 -14.12 -9.65 -7.16
N PRO A 293 -14.30 -10.23 -5.95
CA PRO A 293 -13.20 -10.83 -5.19
C PRO A 293 -12.57 -12.06 -5.84
N ALA A 294 -13.19 -12.61 -6.90
CA ALA A 294 -12.61 -13.66 -7.71
C ALA A 294 -11.52 -13.17 -8.69
N LEU A 295 -11.34 -11.84 -8.85
CA LEU A 295 -10.41 -11.23 -9.80
C LEU A 295 -8.98 -11.83 -9.77
N PRO A 296 -8.39 -12.18 -8.61
CA PRO A 296 -7.05 -12.75 -8.57
C PRO A 296 -6.97 -14.16 -9.19
N ASN A 297 -8.07 -14.92 -9.19
CA ASN A 297 -8.08 -16.35 -9.52
C ASN A 297 -8.94 -16.70 -10.75
N ALA A 298 -9.69 -15.73 -11.30
CA ALA A 298 -10.58 -15.96 -12.42
C ALA A 298 -10.56 -14.76 -13.39
N PRO A 299 -10.62 -15.01 -14.72
CA PRO A 299 -10.67 -13.94 -15.68
C PRO A 299 -11.96 -13.13 -15.48
N PHE A 300 -11.82 -11.80 -15.48
CA PHE A 300 -12.94 -10.88 -15.30
C PHE A 300 -14.02 -11.08 -16.38
N ASN A 301 -13.61 -11.30 -17.62
CA ASN A 301 -14.49 -11.73 -18.69
C ASN A 301 -14.46 -13.27 -18.77
N SER A 302 -15.60 -13.90 -18.46
CA SER A 302 -15.75 -15.35 -18.41
C SER A 302 -15.48 -16.05 -19.73
N ALA A 303 -15.56 -15.36 -20.87
CA ALA A 303 -15.21 -15.91 -22.18
C ALA A 303 -13.75 -16.39 -22.26
N TYR A 304 -12.85 -15.85 -21.43
CA TYR A 304 -11.44 -16.26 -21.39
C TYR A 304 -11.15 -17.44 -20.43
N GLN A 305 -12.16 -18.00 -19.76
CA GLN A 305 -11.94 -19.14 -18.84
C GLN A 305 -11.40 -20.38 -19.55
N GLN A 306 -11.75 -20.57 -20.82
CA GLN A 306 -11.33 -21.72 -21.63
C GLN A 306 -10.37 -21.31 -22.75
N PHE A 307 -9.67 -20.17 -22.61
CA PHE A 307 -8.74 -19.73 -23.62
C PHE A 307 -7.58 -20.75 -23.76
N PRO A 308 -7.29 -21.27 -24.97
CA PRO A 308 -6.34 -22.34 -25.18
C PRO A 308 -4.89 -21.82 -25.15
N TRP A 309 -4.39 -21.53 -23.95
CA TRP A 309 -3.00 -21.11 -23.76
C TRP A 309 -2.02 -22.22 -24.17
N ILE A 310 -0.94 -21.84 -24.82
CA ILE A 310 0.15 -22.76 -25.19
C ILE A 310 1.09 -22.90 -24.00
N GLU A 311 1.36 -24.13 -23.59
CA GLU A 311 2.37 -24.45 -22.58
C GLU A 311 3.75 -24.64 -23.25
N ASP A 312 4.56 -23.59 -23.24
CA ASP A 312 5.94 -23.62 -23.74
C ASP A 312 6.90 -23.09 -22.67
N ALA A 313 7.58 -24.02 -21.99
CA ALA A 313 8.51 -23.70 -20.91
C ALA A 313 9.75 -22.93 -21.40
N ALA A 314 10.21 -23.19 -22.63
CA ALA A 314 11.38 -22.53 -23.20
C ALA A 314 11.04 -21.07 -23.56
N ALA A 315 9.88 -20.84 -24.18
CA ALA A 315 9.41 -19.49 -24.49
C ALA A 315 9.18 -18.67 -23.21
N LEU A 316 8.60 -19.29 -22.17
CA LEU A 316 8.40 -18.64 -20.87
C LEU A 316 9.73 -18.26 -20.20
N ALA A 317 10.74 -19.14 -20.26
CA ALA A 317 12.08 -18.84 -19.73
C ALA A 317 12.74 -17.69 -20.50
N ALA A 318 12.69 -17.72 -21.83
CA ALA A 318 13.22 -16.64 -22.66
C ALA A 318 12.55 -15.29 -22.37
N TRP A 319 11.23 -15.27 -22.15
CA TRP A 319 10.51 -14.07 -21.73
C TRP A 319 10.95 -13.57 -20.34
N ARG A 320 11.01 -14.45 -19.33
CA ARG A 320 11.44 -14.09 -17.96
C ARG A 320 12.84 -13.47 -17.92
N GLU A 321 13.73 -13.90 -18.81
CA GLU A 321 15.12 -13.45 -18.87
C GLU A 321 15.35 -12.29 -19.85
N GLY A 322 14.31 -11.85 -20.58
CA GLY A 322 14.43 -10.84 -21.62
C GLY A 322 15.35 -11.28 -22.76
N ARG A 323 15.12 -12.48 -23.29
CA ARG A 323 15.83 -13.10 -24.43
C ARG A 323 14.86 -13.54 -25.54
N THR A 324 13.78 -12.80 -25.71
CA THR A 324 12.73 -13.09 -26.71
C THR A 324 13.16 -12.74 -28.13
N GLY A 325 14.17 -11.87 -28.28
CA GLY A 325 14.58 -11.32 -29.58
C GLY A 325 13.81 -10.05 -29.98
N TYR A 326 12.86 -9.61 -29.16
CA TYR A 326 12.12 -8.35 -29.33
C TYR A 326 12.71 -7.29 -28.39
N PRO A 327 13.48 -6.30 -28.90
CA PRO A 327 14.30 -5.43 -28.06
C PRO A 327 13.53 -4.67 -26.97
N LEU A 328 12.32 -4.20 -27.25
CA LEU A 328 11.52 -3.46 -26.26
C LEU A 328 11.01 -4.36 -25.12
N VAL A 329 10.60 -5.59 -25.46
CA VAL A 329 10.19 -6.60 -24.47
C VAL A 329 11.39 -6.99 -23.62
N ASP A 330 12.50 -7.30 -24.27
CA ASP A 330 13.73 -7.71 -23.59
C ASP A 330 14.28 -6.61 -22.67
N ALA A 331 14.21 -5.35 -23.07
CA ALA A 331 14.59 -4.21 -22.24
C ALA A 331 13.71 -4.10 -20.99
N GLY A 332 12.39 -4.19 -21.11
CA GLY A 332 11.46 -4.13 -19.97
C GLY A 332 11.67 -5.28 -18.99
N MET A 333 11.83 -6.51 -19.47
CA MET A 333 12.06 -7.67 -18.60
C MET A 333 13.41 -7.58 -17.87
N ARG A 334 14.44 -7.03 -18.54
CA ARG A 334 15.74 -6.76 -17.90
C ARG A 334 15.65 -5.62 -16.89
N GLU A 335 14.91 -4.54 -17.18
CA GLU A 335 14.66 -3.45 -16.22
C GLU A 335 13.95 -3.97 -14.97
N LEU A 336 12.89 -4.76 -15.15
CA LEU A 336 12.14 -5.39 -14.06
C LEU A 336 13.06 -6.24 -13.19
N SER A 337 13.88 -7.09 -13.81
CA SER A 337 14.82 -7.94 -13.09
C SER A 337 15.85 -7.10 -12.33
N GLN A 338 16.42 -6.06 -12.95
CA GLN A 338 17.54 -5.30 -12.38
C GLN A 338 17.10 -4.29 -11.33
N THR A 339 15.92 -3.70 -11.46
CA THR A 339 15.49 -2.56 -10.63
C THR A 339 14.28 -2.88 -9.74
N GLY A 340 13.59 -4.00 -9.97
CA GLY A 340 12.33 -4.32 -9.29
C GLY A 340 11.15 -3.46 -9.74
N HIS A 341 11.30 -2.71 -10.83
CA HIS A 341 10.30 -1.83 -11.42
C HIS A 341 10.36 -1.93 -12.94
N MET A 342 9.23 -1.69 -13.58
CA MET A 342 9.15 -1.58 -15.04
C MET A 342 8.22 -0.42 -15.36
N HIS A 343 8.57 0.35 -16.37
CA HIS A 343 7.67 1.40 -16.87
C HIS A 343 6.31 0.80 -17.30
N ASN A 344 5.20 1.55 -17.13
CA ASN A 344 3.86 1.04 -17.39
C ASN A 344 3.57 0.78 -18.88
N ARG A 345 4.16 1.60 -19.76
CA ARG A 345 4.20 1.38 -21.21
C ARG A 345 5.39 0.50 -21.53
#